data_AF-A0A354FHK2-F1
#
_entry.id   AF-A0A354FHK2-F1
#
_cell.length_a   1.000
_cell.length_b   1.000
_cell.length_c   1.000
_cell.angle_alpha   90.00
_cell.angle_beta   90.00
_cell.angle_gamma   90.00
#
_symmetry.space_group_name_H-M   'P 1'
#
loop_
_entity.id
_entity.type
_entity.pdbx_description
1 polymer ?
#
loop_
_entity_poly.entity_id
_entity_poly.type
_entity_poly.pdbx_seq_one_letter_code
_entity_poly.pdbx_strand_id
1 'polypeptide(L)' 'MSVSIEVTGPSQSGFAVILTPEALEFVADLNCEFNPRRKELLGRRHQFHDEIQSGKRPTCLEETRAVRVGDGQI' A
#
# COMPACT_ATOMS: atom_id res chain seq x y z
N MET A 1 -4.22 -12.52 -17.27
CA MET A 1 -2.98 -13.22 -16.87
C MET A 1 -3.27 -13.86 -15.53
N SER A 2 -3.24 -15.18 -15.37
CA SER A 2 -3.54 -15.79 -14.07
C SER A 2 -2.35 -15.58 -13.14
N VAL A 3 -2.49 -14.69 -12.17
CA VAL A 3 -1.49 -14.49 -11.11
C VAL A 3 -1.71 -15.59 -10.08
N SER A 4 -0.72 -16.47 -9.91
CA SER A 4 -0.80 -17.55 -8.93
C SER A 4 -0.52 -17.00 -7.53
N ILE A 5 -1.46 -17.22 -6.60
CA ILE A 5 -1.30 -16.95 -5.17
C ILE A 5 -1.00 -18.25 -4.43
N GLU A 6 -0.07 -18.20 -3.48
CA GLU A 6 0.29 -19.35 -2.63
C GLU A 6 -0.13 -19.06 -1.19
N VAL A 7 -0.82 -20.02 -0.57
CA VAL A 7 -1.19 -19.96 0.85
C VAL A 7 -0.22 -20.84 1.63
N THR A 8 0.71 -20.20 2.34
CA THR A 8 1.78 -20.90 3.09
C THR A 8 1.41 -21.25 4.53
N GLY A 9 0.31 -20.71 5.04
CA GLY A 9 -0.18 -20.98 6.40
C GLY A 9 -0.90 -22.32 6.53
N PRO A 10 -0.97 -22.91 7.74
CA PRO A 10 -1.72 -24.14 7.96
C PRO A 10 -3.22 -23.92 7.73
N SER A 11 -3.88 -24.89 7.10
CA SER A 11 -5.35 -24.87 6.95
C SER A 11 -6.04 -25.08 8.30
N GLN A 12 -7.07 -24.28 8.58
CA GLN A 12 -7.86 -24.36 9.80
C GLN A 12 -9.36 -24.36 9.48
N SER A 13 -10.17 -24.85 10.42
CA SER A 13 -11.63 -24.81 10.28
C SER A 13 -12.10 -23.36 10.08
N GLY A 14 -13.00 -23.16 9.10
CA GLY A 14 -13.51 -21.83 8.74
C GLY A 14 -12.68 -21.06 7.71
N PHE A 15 -11.46 -21.48 7.37
CA PHE A 15 -10.68 -20.76 6.33
C PHE A 15 -11.28 -20.95 4.94
N ALA A 16 -11.87 -22.10 4.64
CA ALA A 16 -12.43 -22.39 3.33
C ALA A 16 -13.56 -21.43 2.90
N VAL A 17 -14.28 -20.81 3.85
CA VAL A 17 -15.32 -19.83 3.54
C VAL A 17 -14.77 -18.41 3.32
N ILE A 18 -13.52 -18.15 3.74
CA ILE A 18 -12.83 -16.86 3.56
C ILE A 18 -11.93 -16.92 2.32
N LEU A 19 -11.13 -17.98 2.21
CA LEU A 19 -10.19 -18.24 1.14
C LEU A 19 -10.85 -19.01 -0.01
N THR A 20 -12.02 -18.55 -0.45
CA THR A 20 -12.67 -19.12 -1.63
C THR A 20 -11.81 -18.86 -2.87
N PRO A 21 -11.96 -19.65 -3.94
CA PRO A 21 -11.21 -19.44 -5.18
C PRO A 21 -11.34 -18.00 -5.71
N GLU A 22 -12.54 -17.42 -5.67
CA GLU A 22 -12.85 -16.08 -6.14
C GLU A 22 -12.20 -15.00 -5.27
N ALA A 23 -12.17 -15.20 -3.95
CA ALA A 23 -11.50 -14.29 -3.03
C ALA A 23 -9.98 -14.30 -3.24
N LEU A 24 -9.40 -15.48 -3.48
CA LEU A 24 -7.98 -15.64 -3.76
C LEU A 24 -7.59 -15.01 -5.10
N GLU A 25 -8.41 -15.18 -6.14
CA GLU A 25 -8.23 -14.53 -7.45
C GLU A 25 -8.29 -13.00 -7.32
N PHE A 26 -9.30 -12.48 -6.62
CA PHE A 26 -9.43 -11.04 -6.39
C PHE A 26 -8.22 -10.44 -5.65
N VAL A 27 -7.72 -11.10 -4.60
CA VAL A 27 -6.53 -10.63 -3.88
C VAL A 27 -5.27 -10.73 -4.76
N ALA A 28 -5.17 -11.77 -5.60
CA ALA A 28 -4.07 -11.89 -6.55
C ALA A 28 -4.03 -10.73 -7.54
N ASP A 29 -5.19 -10.34 -8.07
CA ASP A 29 -5.34 -9.21 -8.99
C ASP A 29 -4.99 -7.88 -8.31
N LEU A 30 -5.53 -7.62 -7.11
CA LEU A 30 -5.18 -6.42 -6.32
C LEU A 30 -3.68 -6.32 -6.06
N ASN A 31 -3.05 -7.43 -5.69
CA ASN A 31 -1.61 -7.45 -5.47
C ASN A 31 -0.83 -7.21 -6.77
N CYS A 32 -1.26 -7.79 -7.89
CA CYS A 32 -0.63 -7.55 -9.18
C CYS A 32 -0.69 -6.07 -9.59
N GLU A 33 -1.85 -5.44 -9.42
CA GLU A 33 -2.08 -4.05 -9.80
C GLU A 33 -1.37 -3.05 -8.87
N PHE A 34 -1.51 -3.21 -7.55
CA PHE A 34 -1.13 -2.16 -6.60
C PHE A 34 0.20 -2.39 -5.87
N ASN A 35 0.72 -3.62 -5.81
CA ASN A 35 1.97 -3.90 -5.10
C ASN A 35 3.20 -3.16 -5.69
N PRO A 36 3.33 -2.95 -7.02
CA PRO A 36 4.41 -2.12 -7.56
C PRO A 36 4.43 -0.72 -6.96
N ARG A 37 3.26 -0.04 -6.94
CA ARG A 37 3.12 1.29 -6.35
C ARG A 37 3.38 1.27 -4.84
N ARG A 38 2.91 0.24 -4.13
CA ARG A 38 3.19 0.06 -2.69
C ARG A 38 4.70 0.01 -2.43
N LYS A 39 5.45 -0.79 -3.19
CA LYS A 39 6.91 -0.91 -3.06
C LYS A 39 7.63 0.41 -3.36
N GLU A 40 7.21 1.12 -4.40
CA GLU A 40 7.75 2.45 -4.73
C GLU A 40 7.57 3.44 -3.56
N LEU A 41 6.37 3.50 -2.97
CA LEU A 41 6.08 4.37 -1.83
C LEU A 41 6.89 3.99 -0.58
N LEU A 42 7.12 2.71 -0.33
CA LEU A 42 8.01 2.26 0.75
C LEU A 42 9.46 2.66 0.49
N GLY A 43 9.92 2.61 -0.75
CA GLY A 43 11.24 3.12 -1.13
C GLY A 43 11.38 4.62 -0.85
N ARG A 44 10.39 5.41 -1.28
CA ARG A 44 10.35 6.87 -1.02
C ARG A 44 10.34 7.21 0.47
N ARG A 45 9.70 6.38 1.31
CA ARG A 45 9.72 6.55 2.77
C ARG A 45 11.13 6.39 3.35
N HIS A 46 11.89 5.40 2.91
CA HIS A 46 13.28 5.23 3.33
C HIS A 46 14.15 6.41 2.90
N GLN A 47 14.04 6.81 1.62
CA GLN A 47 14.78 7.98 1.12
C GLN A 47 14.51 9.24 1.94
N PHE A 48 13.24 9.54 2.21
CA PHE A 48 12.87 10.70 3.02
C PHE A 48 13.34 10.57 4.48
N HIS A 49 13.37 9.36 5.03
CA HIS A 49 13.91 9.10 6.36
C HIS A 49 15.41 9.41 6.42
N ASP A 50 16.19 8.97 5.43
CA ASP A 50 17.63 9.22 5.36
C ASP A 50 17.93 10.73 5.27
N GLU A 51 17.12 11.47 4.51
CA GLU A 51 17.22 12.93 4.46
C GLU A 51 17.00 13.55 5.86
N ILE A 52 15.99 13.10 6.60
CA ILE A 52 15.72 13.59 7.97
C ILE A 52 16.90 13.28 8.90
N GLN A 53 17.43 12.05 8.84
CA GLN A 53 18.59 11.63 9.63
C GLN A 53 19.82 12.50 9.32
N SER A 54 19.98 12.96 8.07
CA SER A 54 21.05 13.88 7.65
C SER A 54 20.85 15.34 8.11
N GLY A 55 19.77 15.63 8.85
CA GLY A 55 19.48 16.96 9.42
C GLY A 55 18.38 17.74 8.69
N LYS A 56 17.74 17.16 7.66
CA LYS A 56 16.57 17.79 7.03
C LYS A 56 15.41 17.86 8.03
N ARG A 57 14.82 19.04 8.20
CA ARG A 57 13.63 19.22 9.04
C ARG A 57 12.38 19.23 8.14
N PRO A 58 11.40 18.34 8.36
CA PRO A 58 10.15 18.36 7.61
C PRO A 58 9.41 19.69 7.80
N THR A 59 8.85 20.22 6.71
CA THR A 59 8.05 21.45 6.69
C THR A 59 6.78 21.22 5.89
N CYS A 60 5.81 22.14 5.99
CA CYS A 60 4.63 22.12 5.12
C CYS A 60 5.05 22.44 3.67
N LEU A 61 4.69 21.56 2.74
CA LEU A 61 4.93 21.77 1.31
C LEU A 61 4.06 22.91 0.80
N GLU A 62 4.66 23.90 0.14
CA GLU A 62 3.91 25.03 -0.40
C GLU A 62 2.94 24.60 -1.51
N GLU A 63 3.31 23.59 -2.30
CA GLU A 63 2.50 23.02 -3.38
C GLU A 63 1.11 22.57 -2.92
N THR A 64 0.96 22.13 -1.66
CA THR A 64 -0.32 21.67 -1.11
C THR A 64 -1.03 22.71 -0.24
N ARG A 65 -0.60 23.98 -0.30
CA ARG A 65 -1.23 25.08 0.48
C ARG A 65 -2.69 25.29 0.13
N ALA A 66 -3.04 25.26 -1.15
CA ALA A 66 -4.41 25.46 -1.63
C ALA A 66 -5.38 24.44 -1.01
N VAL A 67 -4.93 23.18 -0.87
CA VAL A 67 -5.73 22.12 -0.21
C VAL A 67 -5.92 22.43 1.28
N ARG A 68 -4.89 22.92 1.97
CA ARG A 68 -4.96 23.22 3.41
C ARG A 68 -5.86 24.40 3.76
N VAL A 69 -6.02 25.36 2.85
CA VAL A 69 -6.83 26.58 3.07
C VAL A 69 -8.23 26.50 2.44
N GLY A 70 -8.55 25.40 1.75
CA GLY A 70 -9.87 25.19 1.15
C GLY A 70 -10.88 24.61 2.14
N ASP A 71 -12.16 24.86 1.90
CA ASP A 71 -13.27 24.44 2.78
C ASP A 71 -13.74 22.98 2.53
N GLY A 72 -12.80 22.07 2.26
CA GLY A 72 -13.10 20.70 1.86
C GLY A 72 -13.95 19.92 2.88
N GLN A 73 -14.85 19.08 2.37
CA GLN A 73 -15.59 18.05 3.11
C GLN A 73 -15.20 16.67 2.53
N ILE A 74 -15.36 15.58 3.29
CA ILE A 74 -15.00 14.22 2.86
C ILE A 74 -16.10 13.62 1.98
#